data_AF-H9FLV4-F1
#
_entry.id   AF-H9FLV4-F1
#
_cell.length_a   1.000
_cell.length_b   1.000
_cell.length_c   1.000
_cell.angle_alpha   90.00
_cell.angle_beta   90.00
_cell.angle_gamma   90.00
#
_symmetry.space_group_name_H-M   'P 1'
#
loop_
_entity.id
_entity.type
_entity.pdbx_description
1 polymer ?
#
loop_
_entity_poly.entity_id
_entity_poly.type
_entity_poly.pdbx_seq_one_letter_code
_entity_poly.pdbx_strand_id
1 'polypeptide(L)'
;SQFNKEILLGRGFTFWQWFDGVLDLTKRCLRSYWSDRLIIGFISKQYVTSLLLNEPDGTFLLRFSDSEIGGITIAHVIRGQDGSPQIENIQPFSAKDLSIRSLGDRIRDLAQLKNLYPKKPKDEAFRSHYKPEQMGKDGRGYVPATIKMTVER
;
A
#
# COMPACT_ATOMS: atom_id res chain seq x y z
N SER A 1 15.07 -15.20 24.66
CA SER A 1 13.66 -15.17 24.21
C SER A 1 13.41 -13.87 23.46
N GLN A 2 13.88 -13.80 22.20
CA GLN A 2 13.86 -12.61 21.35
C GLN A 2 12.46 -12.17 20.90
N PHE A 3 11.48 -13.07 20.98
CA PHE A 3 10.20 -12.93 20.30
C PHE A 3 9.29 -11.81 20.84
N ASN A 4 9.28 -11.58 22.15
CA ASN A 4 8.39 -10.61 22.80
C ASN A 4 9.10 -9.74 23.86
N LYS A 5 10.41 -9.88 24.01
CA LYS A 5 11.17 -9.18 25.07
C LYS A 5 12.24 -8.25 24.54
N GLU A 6 12.72 -8.51 23.33
CA GLU A 6 13.75 -7.69 22.69
C GLU A 6 13.07 -6.75 21.70
N ILE A 7 13.39 -5.46 21.85
CA ILE A 7 13.01 -4.42 20.90
C ILE A 7 13.79 -4.67 19.62
N LEU A 8 13.11 -4.56 18.47
CA LEU A 8 13.78 -4.69 17.18
C LEU A 8 14.84 -3.59 17.03
N LEU A 9 16.01 -3.96 16.49
CA LEU A 9 17.13 -3.03 16.33
C LEU A 9 16.70 -1.76 15.59
N GLY A 10 16.91 -0.60 16.21
CA GLY A 10 16.52 0.70 15.64
C GLY A 10 15.01 0.96 15.62
N ARG A 11 14.23 0.26 16.45
CA ARG A 11 12.79 0.46 16.62
C ARG A 11 12.45 0.73 18.09
N GLY A 12 11.21 1.17 18.33
CA GLY A 12 10.64 1.36 19.67
C GLY A 12 9.67 0.25 20.10
N PHE A 13 9.67 -0.89 19.41
CA PHE A 13 8.71 -1.98 19.61
C PHE A 13 9.32 -3.37 19.40
N THR A 14 8.70 -4.39 19.98
CA THR A 14 9.09 -5.80 19.82
C THR A 14 8.54 -6.40 18.52
N PHE A 15 9.09 -7.54 18.10
CA PHE A 15 8.55 -8.29 16.97
C PHE A 15 7.07 -8.64 17.18
N TRP A 16 6.69 -9.11 18.37
CA TRP A 16 5.31 -9.47 18.66
C TRP A 16 4.35 -8.29 18.54
N GLN A 17 4.71 -7.11 19.07
CA GLN A 17 3.89 -5.91 18.95
C GLN A 17 3.69 -5.51 17.48
N TRP A 18 4.75 -5.60 16.67
CA TRP A 18 4.67 -5.36 15.23
C TRP A 18 3.74 -6.36 14.53
N PHE A 19 3.95 -7.65 14.79
CA PHE A 19 3.20 -8.72 14.15
C PHE A 19 1.71 -8.67 14.52
N ASP A 20 1.41 -8.43 15.80
CA ASP A 20 0.05 -8.23 16.28
C ASP A 20 -0.62 -7.02 15.60
N GLY A 21 0.09 -5.89 15.47
CA GLY A 21 -0.39 -4.74 14.71
C GLY A 21 -0.67 -5.04 13.23
N VAL A 22 0.18 -5.84 12.59
CA VAL A 22 -0.05 -6.32 11.21
C VAL A 22 -1.30 -7.19 11.13
N LEU A 23 -1.52 -8.09 12.10
CA LEU A 23 -2.71 -8.93 12.17
C LEU A 23 -3.99 -8.11 12.39
N ASP A 24 -3.97 -7.12 13.29
CA ASP A 24 -5.10 -6.22 13.51
C ASP A 24 -5.46 -5.43 12.25
N LEU A 25 -4.47 -4.80 11.62
CA LEU A 25 -4.63 -4.06 10.36
C LEU A 25 -5.24 -4.97 9.28
N THR A 26 -4.73 -6.21 9.19
CA THR A 26 -5.20 -7.17 8.19
C THR A 26 -6.66 -7.53 8.42
N LYS A 27 -7.04 -7.85 9.66
CA LYS A 27 -8.41 -8.23 10.01
C LYS A 27 -9.40 -7.10 9.79
N ARG A 28 -9.02 -5.87 10.14
CA ARG A 28 -9.94 -4.73 10.15
C ARG A 28 -10.04 -4.02 8.80
N CYS A 29 -8.92 -3.86 8.11
CA CYS A 29 -8.85 -2.99 6.94
C CYS A 29 -8.49 -3.72 5.65
N LEU A 30 -7.75 -4.83 5.72
CA LEU A 30 -7.15 -5.46 4.53
C LEU A 30 -7.73 -6.83 4.19
N ARG A 31 -8.76 -7.28 4.89
CA ARG A 31 -9.30 -8.65 4.78
C ARG A 31 -9.64 -9.03 3.34
N SER A 32 -10.31 -8.15 2.59
CA SER A 32 -10.70 -8.40 1.20
C SER A 32 -9.47 -8.48 0.29
N TYR A 33 -8.56 -7.50 0.38
CA TYR A 33 -7.30 -7.47 -0.38
C TYR A 33 -6.41 -8.69 -0.13
N TRP A 34 -6.34 -9.14 1.13
CA TRP A 34 -5.58 -10.33 1.53
C TRP A 34 -6.20 -11.60 0.96
N SER A 35 -7.54 -11.71 1.03
CA SER A 35 -8.28 -12.85 0.49
C SER A 35 -8.13 -12.95 -1.04
N ASP A 36 -8.15 -11.80 -1.71
CA ASP A 36 -7.98 -11.67 -3.17
C ASP A 36 -6.52 -11.80 -3.63
N ARG A 37 -5.58 -12.12 -2.73
CA ARG A 37 -4.15 -12.29 -3.01
C ARG A 37 -3.48 -11.05 -3.63
N LEU A 38 -3.97 -9.85 -3.30
CA LEU A 38 -3.40 -8.59 -3.79
C LEU A 38 -2.20 -8.12 -2.96
N ILE A 39 -2.00 -8.69 -1.77
CA ILE A 39 -0.96 -8.31 -0.82
C ILE A 39 0.07 -9.44 -0.74
N ILE A 40 1.34 -9.12 -0.95
CA ILE A 40 2.47 -10.04 -0.66
C ILE A 40 2.71 -10.07 0.85
N GLY A 41 2.66 -8.90 1.49
CA GLY A 41 2.67 -8.77 2.95
C GLY A 41 4.07 -8.88 3.53
N PHE A 42 4.52 -10.10 3.81
CA PHE A 42 5.79 -10.35 4.50
C PHE A 42 6.94 -10.47 3.50
N ILE A 43 7.53 -9.34 3.14
CA ILE A 43 8.66 -9.28 2.24
C ILE A 43 9.60 -8.12 2.61
N SER A 44 10.90 -8.39 2.68
CA SER A 44 11.90 -7.38 3.05
C SER A 44 12.08 -6.34 1.95
N LYS A 45 12.46 -5.11 2.35
CA LYS A 45 12.77 -4.04 1.40
C LYS A 45 13.82 -4.47 0.37
N GLN A 46 14.85 -5.20 0.79
CA GLN A 46 15.92 -5.67 -0.10
C GLN A 46 15.39 -6.63 -1.16
N TYR A 47 14.54 -7.59 -0.75
CA TYR A 47 14.01 -8.56 -1.70
C TYR A 47 13.01 -7.94 -2.67
N VAL A 48 12.18 -7.00 -2.20
CA VAL A 48 11.33 -6.18 -3.08
C VAL A 48 12.15 -5.44 -4.14
N THR A 49 13.27 -4.83 -3.74
CA THR A 49 14.15 -4.15 -4.69
C THR A 49 14.63 -5.11 -5.78
N SER A 50 15.07 -6.31 -5.41
CA SER A 50 15.50 -7.33 -6.37
C SER A 50 14.36 -7.79 -7.29
N LEU A 51 13.13 -7.94 -6.78
CA LEU A 51 11.98 -8.37 -7.57
C LEU A 51 11.55 -7.32 -8.60
N LEU A 52 11.51 -6.05 -8.21
CA LEU A 52 11.00 -4.97 -9.06
C LEU A 52 12.06 -4.39 -10.02
N LEU A 53 13.35 -4.65 -9.80
CA LEU A 53 14.45 -4.05 -10.57
C LEU A 53 14.32 -4.27 -12.09
N ASN A 54 13.80 -5.43 -12.49
CA ASN A 54 13.66 -5.82 -13.89
C ASN A 54 12.23 -5.69 -14.42
N GLU A 55 11.31 -5.18 -13.59
CA GLU A 55 9.92 -5.00 -13.99
C GLU A 55 9.72 -3.68 -14.78
N PRO A 56 8.65 -3.59 -15.58
CA PRO A 56 8.29 -2.36 -16.28
C PRO A 56 8.00 -1.20 -15.32
N ASP A 57 8.19 0.04 -15.80
CA ASP A 57 7.83 1.26 -15.07
C ASP A 57 6.41 1.21 -14.50
N GLY A 58 6.25 1.65 -13.25
CA GLY A 58 4.97 1.66 -12.54
C GLY A 58 4.51 0.29 -12.04
N THR A 59 5.34 -0.75 -12.14
CA THR A 59 5.06 -2.03 -11.48
C THR A 59 5.23 -1.90 -9.97
N PHE A 60 4.26 -2.40 -9.21
CA PHE A 60 4.21 -2.21 -7.77
C PHE A 60 3.74 -3.46 -7.02
N LEU A 61 4.00 -3.49 -5.71
CA LEU A 61 3.51 -4.51 -4.80
C LEU A 61 3.16 -3.92 -3.44
N LEU A 62 2.34 -4.65 -2.69
CA LEU A 62 1.91 -4.31 -1.35
C LEU A 62 2.63 -5.18 -0.30
N ARG A 63 3.22 -4.52 0.70
CA ARG A 63 3.93 -5.19 1.80
C ARG A 63 3.64 -4.52 3.14
N PHE A 64 3.83 -5.25 4.23
CA PHE A 64 3.80 -4.67 5.56
C PHE A 64 5.07 -3.87 5.82
N SER A 65 4.93 -2.77 6.55
CA SER A 65 6.04 -1.90 6.92
C SER A 65 6.86 -2.54 8.03
N ASP A 66 8.19 -2.56 7.89
CA ASP A 66 9.12 -3.01 8.94
C ASP A 66 9.47 -1.88 9.92
N SER A 67 8.98 -0.66 9.67
CA SER A 67 9.26 0.54 10.48
C SER A 67 8.08 1.02 11.31
N GLU A 68 6.88 0.54 11.03
CA GLU A 68 5.65 0.98 11.67
C GLU A 68 4.80 -0.21 12.09
N ILE A 69 4.27 -0.14 13.32
CA ILE A 69 3.32 -1.13 13.83
C ILE A 69 2.03 -0.99 13.03
N GLY A 70 1.54 -2.08 12.42
CA GLY A 70 0.27 -2.08 11.71
C GLY A 70 0.24 -1.11 10.53
N GLY A 71 1.35 -0.98 9.80
CA GLY A 71 1.44 -0.21 8.56
C GLY A 71 1.52 -1.08 7.32
N ILE A 72 0.80 -0.71 6.25
CA ILE A 72 0.96 -1.27 4.90
C ILE A 72 1.55 -0.22 3.95
N THR A 73 2.54 -0.59 3.15
CA THR A 73 3.22 0.29 2.20
C THR A 73 3.13 -0.26 0.78
N ILE A 74 3.27 0.64 -0.20
CA ILE A 74 3.36 0.33 -1.61
C ILE A 74 4.81 0.57 -2.05
N ALA A 75 5.44 -0.47 -2.58
CA ALA A 75 6.73 -0.32 -3.25
C ALA A 75 6.52 -0.38 -4.76
N HIS A 76 7.17 0.50 -5.52
CA HIS A 76 7.07 0.53 -6.97
C HIS A 76 8.38 0.89 -7.64
N VAL A 77 8.56 0.42 -8.89
CA VAL A 77 9.67 0.82 -9.75
C VAL A 77 9.29 2.06 -10.55
N ILE A 78 10.24 2.98 -10.65
CA ILE A 78 10.23 4.13 -11.54
C ILE A 78 11.42 3.98 -12.47
N ARG A 79 11.22 4.23 -13.76
CA ARG A 79 12.29 4.30 -14.74
C ARG A 79 12.62 5.77 -15.04
N GLY A 80 13.88 6.16 -14.84
CA GLY A 80 14.40 7.45 -15.27
C GLY A 80 14.40 7.60 -16.79
N GLN A 81 14.70 8.81 -17.29
CA GLN A 81 14.82 9.05 -18.74
C GLN A 81 15.93 8.23 -19.39
N ASP A 82 16.96 7.87 -18.62
CA ASP A 82 18.07 7.00 -19.00
C ASP A 82 17.74 5.49 -18.88
N GLY A 83 16.52 5.14 -18.47
CA GLY A 83 16.08 3.76 -18.24
C GLY A 83 16.54 3.16 -16.90
N SER A 84 17.26 3.93 -16.07
CA SER A 84 17.71 3.46 -14.76
C SER A 84 16.50 3.17 -13.84
N PRO A 85 16.45 1.99 -13.20
CA PRO A 85 15.39 1.68 -12.24
C PRO A 85 15.68 2.31 -10.88
N GLN A 86 14.67 2.97 -10.31
CA GLN A 86 14.65 3.38 -8.91
C GLN A 86 13.43 2.78 -8.21
N ILE A 87 13.66 2.21 -7.03
CA ILE A 87 12.59 1.60 -6.22
C ILE A 87 12.23 2.55 -5.10
N GLU A 88 10.99 3.04 -5.14
CA GLU A 88 10.43 3.91 -4.12
C GLU A 88 9.44 3.14 -3.25
N ASN A 89 9.34 3.54 -1.98
CA ASN A 89 8.31 3.05 -1.05
C ASN A 89 7.50 4.25 -0.60
N ILE A 90 6.20 4.20 -0.83
CA ILE A 90 5.26 5.20 -0.33
C ILE A 90 5.18 5.08 1.19
N GLN A 91 5.02 6.21 1.89
CA GLN A 91 4.85 6.19 3.34
C GLN A 91 3.75 5.18 3.75
N PRO A 92 3.99 4.34 4.78
CA PRO A 92 3.01 3.35 5.21
C PRO A 92 1.67 3.99 5.61
N PHE A 93 0.59 3.25 5.36
CA PHE A 93 -0.76 3.62 5.78
C PHE A 93 -1.14 2.82 7.02
N SER A 94 -1.57 3.53 8.05
CA SER A 94 -2.15 2.95 9.26
C SER A 94 -3.64 2.64 9.08
N ALA A 95 -4.23 1.93 10.04
CA ALA A 95 -5.68 1.72 10.09
C ALA A 95 -6.47 3.04 10.08
N LYS A 96 -5.92 4.10 10.69
CA LYS A 96 -6.54 5.44 10.70
C LYS A 96 -6.57 6.01 9.28
N ASP A 97 -5.47 5.93 8.54
CA ASP A 97 -5.39 6.41 7.16
C ASP A 97 -6.36 5.67 6.23
N LEU A 98 -6.47 4.35 6.42
CA LEU A 98 -7.37 3.49 5.64
C LEU A 98 -8.85 3.70 5.96
N SER A 99 -9.17 4.21 7.16
CA SER A 99 -10.52 4.62 7.53
C SER A 99 -10.99 5.89 6.81
N ILE A 100 -10.06 6.82 6.53
CA ILE A 100 -10.33 8.07 5.79
C ILE A 100 -10.52 7.77 4.31
N ARG A 101 -9.63 6.98 3.72
CA ARG A 101 -9.69 6.57 2.31
C ARG A 101 -9.14 5.16 2.16
N SER A 102 -9.91 4.33 1.46
CA SER A 102 -9.58 2.91 1.29
C SER A 102 -8.25 2.71 0.55
N LEU A 103 -7.62 1.55 0.75
CA LEU A 103 -6.40 1.21 0.03
C LEU A 103 -6.61 1.17 -1.48
N GLY A 104 -7.73 0.60 -1.95
CA GLY A 104 -8.09 0.56 -3.37
C GLY A 104 -8.23 1.94 -3.98
N ASP A 105 -8.93 2.86 -3.30
CA ASP A 105 -9.08 4.23 -3.79
C ASP A 105 -7.75 5.00 -3.79
N ARG A 106 -6.89 4.78 -2.79
CA ARG A 106 -5.53 5.35 -2.77
C ARG A 106 -4.70 4.85 -3.94
N ILE A 107 -4.72 3.54 -4.23
CA ILE A 107 -4.04 2.95 -5.38
C ILE A 107 -4.59 3.50 -6.69
N ARG A 108 -5.91 3.70 -6.79
CA ARG A 108 -6.56 4.32 -7.96
C ARG A 108 -6.01 5.72 -8.22
N ASP A 109 -5.90 6.55 -7.19
CA ASP A 109 -5.46 7.95 -7.31
C ASP A 109 -4.00 8.09 -7.79
N LEU A 110 -3.16 7.09 -7.49
CA LEU A 110 -1.74 7.09 -7.85
C LEU A 110 -1.55 6.67 -9.31
N ALA A 111 -1.49 7.66 -10.21
CA ALA A 111 -1.33 7.44 -11.64
C ALA A 111 -0.01 6.76 -12.04
N GLN A 112 1.03 6.90 -11.22
CA GLN A 112 2.32 6.23 -11.44
C GLN A 112 2.23 4.70 -11.25
N LEU A 113 1.23 4.21 -10.53
CA LEU A 113 0.99 2.78 -10.36
C LEU A 113 0.23 2.23 -11.57
N LYS A 114 0.82 1.25 -12.26
CA LYS A 114 0.31 0.72 -13.52
C LYS A 114 -0.02 -0.76 -13.44
N ASN A 115 0.91 -1.56 -12.92
CA ASN A 115 0.76 -3.03 -12.85
C ASN A 115 1.05 -3.52 -11.44
N LEU A 116 0.14 -4.30 -10.87
CA LEU A 116 0.42 -5.09 -9.69
C LEU A 116 1.33 -6.26 -10.09
N TYR A 117 2.44 -6.41 -9.37
CA TYR A 117 3.38 -7.50 -9.55
C TYR A 117 2.67 -8.87 -9.41
N PRO A 118 2.99 -9.86 -10.25
CA PRO A 118 3.97 -9.77 -11.33
C PRO A 118 3.47 -9.08 -12.59
N LYS A 119 2.24 -9.32 -13.05
CA LYS A 119 1.78 -8.90 -14.39
C LYS A 119 0.29 -8.60 -14.47
N LYS A 120 -0.32 -8.09 -13.39
CA LYS A 120 -1.75 -7.80 -13.37
C LYS A 120 -1.98 -6.28 -13.50
N PRO A 121 -2.70 -5.79 -14.53
CA PRO A 121 -3.04 -4.37 -14.62
C PRO A 121 -3.73 -3.86 -13.35
N LYS A 122 -3.36 -2.66 -12.89
CA LYS A 122 -3.86 -2.06 -11.65
C LYS A 122 -5.38 -2.09 -11.56
N ASP A 123 -6.06 -1.59 -12.59
CA ASP A 123 -7.51 -1.49 -12.56
C ASP A 123 -8.17 -2.86 -12.65
N GLU A 124 -7.56 -3.85 -13.30
CA GLU A 124 -8.06 -5.23 -13.26
C GLU A 124 -7.90 -5.85 -11.86
N ALA A 125 -6.79 -5.55 -11.18
CA ALA A 125 -6.52 -6.06 -9.83
C ALA A 125 -7.44 -5.45 -8.77
N PHE A 126 -7.73 -4.14 -8.85
CA PHE A 126 -8.39 -3.41 -7.78
C PHE A 126 -9.82 -2.93 -8.12
N ARG A 127 -10.37 -3.24 -9.30
CA ARG A 127 -11.72 -2.80 -9.72
C ARG A 127 -12.79 -3.00 -8.66
N SER A 128 -12.83 -4.17 -8.03
CA SER A 128 -13.83 -4.53 -7.00
C SER A 128 -13.65 -3.75 -5.69
N HIS A 129 -12.50 -3.12 -5.49
CA HIS A 129 -12.15 -2.34 -4.29
C HIS A 129 -12.28 -0.84 -4.49
N TYR A 130 -12.65 -0.39 -5.70
CA TYR A 130 -12.90 1.02 -5.99
C TYR A 130 -14.28 1.43 -5.51
N LYS A 131 -14.35 2.50 -4.70
CA LYS A 131 -15.63 3.09 -4.35
C LYS A 131 -16.16 3.91 -5.53
N PRO A 132 -17.47 3.84 -5.82
CA PRO A 132 -18.08 4.74 -6.79
C PRO A 132 -17.88 6.19 -6.32
N GLU A 133 -17.44 7.06 -7.22
CA GLU A 133 -17.35 8.49 -6.92
C GLU A 133 -18.78 9.02 -6.69
N GLN A 134 -19.03 9.61 -5.52
CA GLN A 134 -20.30 10.27 -5.24
C GLN A 134 -20.37 11.56 -6.06
N MET A 135 -20.87 11.48 -7.29
CA MET A 135 -21.04 12.63 -8.20
C MET A 135 -22.43 13.29 -8.09
N GLY A 136 -23.25 12.93 -7.12
CA GLY A 136 -24.57 13.53 -6.94
C GLY A 136 -24.50 14.88 -6.21
N LYS A 137 -25.12 15.93 -6.77
CA LYS A 137 -25.54 17.08 -5.95
C LYS A 137 -26.47 16.54 -4.88
N ASP A 138 -26.17 16.80 -3.62
CA ASP A 138 -27.13 16.52 -2.55
C ASP A 138 -28.39 17.35 -2.88
N GLY A 139 -29.60 16.85 -2.61
CA GLY A 139 -30.87 17.51 -2.98
C GLY A 139 -31.07 18.94 -2.41
N ARG A 140 -30.06 19.43 -1.69
CA ARG A 140 -29.91 20.74 -1.06
C ARG A 140 -28.94 21.68 -1.80
N GLY A 141 -28.43 21.30 -2.98
CA GLY A 141 -27.58 22.16 -3.82
C GLY A 141 -26.09 22.15 -3.50
N TYR A 142 -25.65 21.38 -2.50
CA TYR A 142 -24.23 21.22 -2.19
C TYR A 142 -23.54 20.23 -3.14
N VAL A 143 -22.33 20.58 -3.57
CA VAL A 143 -21.46 19.69 -4.34
C VAL A 143 -20.58 18.90 -3.37
N PRO A 144 -20.54 17.57 -3.44
CA PRO A 144 -19.72 16.75 -2.55
C PRO A 144 -18.23 16.98 -2.80
N ALA A 145 -17.46 17.13 -1.72
CA ALA A 145 -16.00 17.22 -1.78
C ALA A 145 -15.37 15.81 -1.74
N THR A 146 -14.32 15.58 -2.54
CA THR A 146 -13.62 14.28 -2.62
C THR A 146 -12.16 14.42 -2.20
N ILE A 147 -11.69 13.55 -1.30
CA ILE A 147 -10.27 13.44 -0.93
C ILE A 147 -9.56 12.61 -2.00
N LYS A 148 -8.41 13.07 -2.50
CA LYS A 148 -7.52 12.30 -3.39
C LYS A 148 -6.12 12.22 -2.80
N MET A 149 -5.45 11.10 -3.04
CA MET A 149 -4.05 10.92 -2.68
C MET A 149 -3.13 11.31 -3.84
N THR A 150 -2.09 12.08 -3.55
CA THR A 150 -1.00 12.40 -4.49
C THR A 150 0.34 12.13 -3.82
N VAL A 151 1.39 11.94 -4.62
CA VAL A 151 2.78 11.89 -4.16
C VAL A 151 3.51 13.01 -4.90
N GLU A 152 3.95 14.03 -4.17
CA GLU A 152 4.73 15.14 -4.71
C GLU A 152 6.19 14.71 -4.90
N ARG A 153 6.85 15.22 -5.93
CA ARG A 153 8.26 15.00 -6.25
C ARG A 153 9.03 16.30 -6.15
#